data_AF-A0A853FDF6-F1
#
_entry.id   AF-A0A853FDF6-F1
#
_cell.length_a   1.000
_cell.length_b   1.000
_cell.length_c   1.000
_cell.angle_alpha   90.00
_cell.angle_beta   90.00
_cell.angle_gamma   90.00
#
_symmetry.space_group_name_H-M   'P 1'
#
loop_
_entity.id
_entity.type
_entity.pdbx_description
1 polymer ?
#
loop_
_entity_poly.entity_id
_entity_poly.type
_entity_poly.pdbx_seq_one_letter_code
_entity_poly.pdbx_strand_id
1 'polypeptide(L)'
;MALQLVQGDLTPVIELAVSGLDLTGKTLQYWVSAHGSCEPLKLEAFLQEDGKTIHVPLTAQATANPGTFYAQLVVVGEMTVYDKQTIVIRARCA
;
A
#
# COMPACT_ATOMS: atom_id res chain seq x y z
N MET A 1 -3.86 -7.42 11.61
CA MET A 1 -4.03 -8.42 10.53
C MET A 1 -3.02 -8.09 9.44
N ALA A 2 -2.38 -9.07 8.79
CA ALA A 2 -1.35 -8.81 7.78
C ALA A 2 -1.84 -9.24 6.38
N LEU A 3 -1.60 -8.40 5.37
CA LEU A 3 -1.92 -8.69 3.98
C LEU A 3 -0.94 -9.72 3.43
N GLN A 4 -1.44 -10.80 2.82
CA GLN A 4 -0.62 -11.87 2.26
C GLN A 4 -0.53 -11.71 0.74
N LEU A 5 0.67 -11.47 0.22
CA LEU A 5 0.94 -11.34 -1.21
C LEU A 5 1.89 -12.42 -1.67
N VAL A 6 1.88 -12.72 -2.97
CA VAL A 6 2.82 -13.67 -3.59
C VAL A 6 3.82 -12.90 -4.44
N GLN A 7 5.08 -13.31 -4.35
CA GLN A 7 6.15 -12.73 -5.15
C GLN A 7 5.79 -12.75 -6.65
N GLY A 8 5.91 -11.59 -7.29
CA GLY A 8 5.63 -11.41 -8.71
C GLY A 8 4.14 -11.46 -9.10
N ASP A 9 3.22 -11.59 -8.15
CA ASP A 9 1.78 -11.46 -8.41
C ASP A 9 1.37 -9.99 -8.34
N LEU A 10 0.86 -9.46 -9.45
CA LEU A 10 0.38 -8.07 -9.60
C LEU A 10 -1.13 -8.00 -9.74
N THR A 11 -1.80 -9.15 -9.78
CA THR A 11 -3.25 -9.25 -9.90
C THR A 11 -3.98 -8.61 -8.71
N PRO A 12 -3.54 -8.79 -7.45
CA PRO A 12 -4.25 -8.18 -6.33
C PRO A 12 -4.06 -6.67 -6.32
N VAL A 13 -5.16 -5.95 -6.13
CA VAL A 13 -5.18 -4.54 -5.77
C VAL A 13 -5.36 -4.46 -4.26
N ILE A 14 -4.58 -3.62 -3.58
CA ILE A 14 -4.81 -3.38 -2.16
C ILE A 14 -5.98 -2.41 -2.05
N GLU A 15 -7.04 -2.85 -1.38
CA GLU A 15 -8.21 -2.03 -1.08
C GLU A 15 -8.16 -1.58 0.39
N LEU A 16 -8.24 -0.26 0.61
CA LEU A 16 -8.26 0.34 1.95
C LEU A 16 -9.59 1.08 2.12
N ALA A 17 -10.30 0.80 3.20
CA ALA A 17 -11.52 1.53 3.53
C ALA A 17 -11.18 2.88 4.17
N VAL A 18 -11.78 3.95 3.67
CA VAL A 18 -11.70 5.30 4.22
C VAL A 18 -12.84 5.47 5.23
N SER A 19 -12.49 5.74 6.49
CA SER A 19 -13.49 6.00 7.54
C SER A 19 -13.31 7.39 8.16
N GLY A 20 -14.37 8.21 8.10
CA GLY A 20 -14.47 9.43 8.88
C GLY A 20 -13.67 10.62 8.37
N LEU A 21 -13.14 10.58 7.14
CA LEU A 21 -12.41 11.70 6.54
C LEU A 21 -12.62 11.76 5.02
N ASP A 22 -12.75 12.98 4.48
CA ASP A 22 -12.88 13.21 3.05
C ASP A 22 -11.49 13.39 2.41
N LEU A 23 -11.12 12.44 1.56
CA LEU A 23 -9.85 12.41 0.82
C LEU A 23 -10.01 12.86 -0.64
N THR A 24 -11.18 13.38 -1.01
CA THR A 24 -11.48 13.81 -2.38
C THR A 24 -10.53 14.92 -2.82
N GLY A 25 -9.94 14.78 -4.02
CA GLY A 25 -8.98 15.74 -4.57
C GLY A 25 -7.59 15.74 -3.89
N LYS A 26 -7.35 14.84 -2.93
CA LYS A 26 -6.02 14.67 -2.31
C LYS A 26 -5.16 13.73 -3.16
N THR A 27 -3.87 14.02 -3.22
CA THR A 27 -2.87 13.09 -3.78
C THR A 27 -2.48 12.09 -2.71
N LEU A 28 -2.79 10.82 -2.93
CA LEU A 28 -2.52 9.73 -2.01
C LEU A 28 -1.29 8.93 -2.46
N GLN A 29 -0.43 8.59 -1.51
CA GLN A 29 0.69 7.68 -1.73
C GLN A 29 0.70 6.58 -0.70
N TYR A 30 1.03 5.39 -1.17
CA TYR A 30 1.15 4.20 -0.35
C TYR A 30 2.61 3.82 -0.22
N TRP A 31 3.17 4.03 0.97
CA TRP A 31 4.59 3.84 1.23
C TRP A 31 4.81 2.47 1.84
N VAL A 32 5.66 1.66 1.21
CA VAL A 32 5.99 0.30 1.63
C VAL A 32 7.47 0.22 1.96
N SER A 33 7.80 -0.06 3.22
CA SER A 33 9.16 -0.18 3.72
C SER A 33 9.43 -1.60 4.21
N ALA A 34 10.58 -2.16 3.85
CA ALA A 34 11.09 -3.35 4.54
C ALA A 34 11.37 -3.02 6.00
N HIS A 35 11.23 -4.01 6.89
CA HIS A 35 11.60 -3.82 8.29
C HIS A 35 13.07 -3.41 8.42
N GLY A 36 13.33 -2.23 9.00
CA GLY A 36 14.67 -1.66 9.13
C GLY A 36 15.14 -0.80 7.94
N SER A 37 14.33 -0.61 6.89
CA SER A 37 14.63 0.33 5.80
C SER A 37 14.09 1.73 6.10
N CYS A 38 14.92 2.74 5.89
CA CYS A 38 14.52 4.16 5.92
C CYS A 38 14.01 4.66 4.57
N GLU A 39 14.17 3.88 3.50
CA GLU A 39 13.74 4.24 2.15
C GLU A 39 12.48 3.45 1.78
N PRO A 40 11.28 4.08 1.86
CA PRO A 40 10.05 3.45 1.43
C PRO A 40 9.96 3.40 -0.10
N LEU A 41 9.47 2.27 -0.62
CA LEU A 41 8.90 2.22 -1.96
C LEU A 41 7.58 2.99 -1.96
N LYS A 42 7.42 3.94 -2.89
CA LYS A 42 6.21 4.75 -3.00
C LYS A 42 5.36 4.22 -4.15
N LEU A 43 4.15 3.79 -3.82
CA LEU A 43 3.13 3.38 -4.77
C LEU A 43 2.06 4.48 -4.87
N GLU A 44 1.51 4.65 -6.07
CA GLU A 44 0.36 5.53 -6.26
C GLU A 44 -0.89 4.89 -5.64
N ALA A 45 -1.72 5.71 -5.02
CA ALA A 45 -2.99 5.29 -4.44
C ALA A 45 -4.12 6.15 -5.00
N PHE A 46 -5.24 5.53 -5.34
CA PHE A 46 -6.37 6.19 -5.99
C PHE A 46 -7.61 6.06 -5.13
N LEU A 47 -8.23 7.18 -4.80
CA LEU A 47 -9.57 7.18 -4.22
C LEU A 47 -10.58 6.78 -5.30
N GLN A 48 -11.41 5.79 -5.01
CA GLN A 48 -12.51 5.37 -5.88
C GLN A 48 -13.60 6.45 -5.94
N GLU A 49 -14.44 6.40 -6.99
CA GLU A 49 -15.56 7.35 -7.18
C GLU A 49 -16.56 7.33 -6.02
N ASP A 50 -16.61 6.25 -5.24
CA ASP A 50 -17.44 6.13 -4.05
C ASP A 50 -16.98 7.01 -2.87
N GLY A 51 -15.76 7.55 -2.93
CA GLY A 51 -15.12 8.33 -1.86
C GLY A 51 -14.84 7.53 -0.58
N LYS A 52 -14.98 6.21 -0.62
CA LYS A 52 -14.93 5.31 0.55
C LYS A 52 -13.84 4.26 0.43
N THR A 53 -13.36 4.00 -0.78
CA THR A 53 -12.36 2.95 -1.02
C THR A 53 -11.14 3.54 -1.70
N ILE A 54 -9.95 3.16 -1.26
CA ILE A 54 -8.69 3.50 -1.91
C ILE A 54 -8.10 2.25 -2.53
N HIS A 55 -7.74 2.33 -3.81
CA HIS A 55 -7.07 1.28 -4.55
C HIS A 55 -5.58 1.59 -4.68
N VAL A 56 -4.75 0.64 -4.29
CA VAL A 56 -3.30 0.69 -4.51
C VAL A 56 -2.91 -0.45 -5.45
N PRO A 57 -2.65 -0.16 -6.73
CA PRO A 57 -2.13 -1.18 -7.65
C PRO A 57 -0.73 -1.60 -7.23
N LEU A 58 -0.48 -2.91 -7.22
CA LEU A 58 0.83 -3.46 -6.95
C LEU A 58 1.75 -3.31 -8.17
N THR A 59 3.00 -3.00 -7.91
CA THR A 59 4.05 -2.95 -8.95
C THR A 59 4.97 -4.17 -8.84
N ALA A 60 5.64 -4.52 -9.95
CA ALA A 60 6.66 -5.57 -9.95
C ALA A 60 7.72 -5.36 -8.86
N GLN A 61 8.09 -4.11 -8.59
CA GLN A 61 9.03 -3.77 -7.53
C GLN A 61 8.46 -4.03 -6.13
N ALA A 62 7.17 -3.78 -5.91
CA ALA A 62 6.52 -3.99 -4.63
C ALA A 62 6.48 -5.47 -4.23
N THR A 63 6.32 -6.37 -5.20
CA THR A 63 6.25 -7.82 -4.96
C THR A 63 7.53 -8.56 -5.36
N ALA A 64 8.61 -7.85 -5.65
CA ALA A 64 9.86 -8.46 -6.13
C ALA A 64 10.55 -9.32 -5.05
N ASN A 65 10.50 -8.88 -3.80
CA ASN A 65 11.27 -9.47 -2.70
C ASN A 65 10.34 -10.08 -1.65
N PRO A 66 10.49 -11.37 -1.31
CA PRO A 66 9.75 -11.97 -0.21
C PRO A 66 10.22 -11.41 1.14
N GLY A 67 9.32 -11.31 2.10
CA GLY A 67 9.59 -10.79 3.44
C GLY A 67 8.40 -10.10 4.10
N THR A 68 8.65 -9.48 5.25
CA THR A 68 7.68 -8.69 5.99
C THR A 68 7.98 -7.20 5.80
N PHE A 69 6.94 -6.46 5.41
CA PHE A 69 6.99 -5.05 5.08
C PHE A 69 5.96 -4.29 5.90
N TYR A 70 6.27 -3.03 6.19
CA TYR A 70 5.36 -2.08 6.80
C TYR A 70 4.89 -1.13 5.74
N ALA A 71 3.59 -0.96 5.65
CA ALA A 71 2.99 -0.12 4.65
C ALA A 71 2.07 0.92 5.30
N GLN A 72 2.07 2.12 4.76
CA GLN A 72 1.29 3.22 5.28
C GLN A 72 0.75 4.12 4.17
N LEU A 73 -0.49 4.56 4.34
CA LEU A 73 -1.13 5.50 3.44
C LEU A 73 -0.85 6.94 3.90
N VAL A 74 -0.38 7.78 2.99
CA VAL A 74 0.04 9.16 3.25
C VAL A 74 -0.62 10.10 2.24
N VAL A 75 -1.11 11.24 2.71
CA VAL A 75 -1.50 12.36 1.84
C VAL A 75 -0.27 13.22 1.54
N VAL A 76 0.06 13.35 0.26
CA VAL A 76 1.19 14.16 -0.20
C VAL A 76 0.91 15.63 0.10
N GLY A 77 1.89 16.31 0.70
CA GLY A 77 1.80 17.73 1.09
C GLY A 77 1.25 17.97 2.51
N GLU A 78 0.62 16.97 3.14
CA GLU A 78 0.04 17.12 4.49
C GLU A 78 0.76 16.26 5.56
N MET A 79 1.74 15.44 5.17
CA MET A 79 2.51 14.54 6.04
C MET A 79 1.66 13.72 7.04
N THR A 80 0.38 13.50 6.72
CA THR A 80 -0.57 12.81 7.59
C THR A 80 -0.62 11.34 7.19
N VAL A 81 -0.42 10.46 8.17
CA VAL A 81 -0.52 9.01 8.00
C VAL A 81 -1.93 8.57 8.36
N TYR A 82 -2.61 7.95 7.40
CA TYR A 82 -4.02 7.58 7.52
C TYR A 82 -4.23 6.14 7.95
N ASP A 83 -3.42 5.24 7.43
CA ASP A 83 -3.51 3.83 7.73
C ASP A 83 -2.11 3.24 7.81
N LYS A 84 -1.97 2.19 8.62
CA LYS A 84 -0.74 1.40 8.75
C LYS A 84 -1.10 -0.07 8.75
N GLN A 85 -0.50 -0.83 7.85
CA GLN A 85 -0.66 -2.27 7.82
C GLN A 85 0.65 -3.00 7.57
N THR A 86 0.67 -4.27 7.96
CA THR A 86 1.80 -5.16 7.68
C THR A 86 1.48 -5.97 6.42
N ILE A 87 2.44 -6.03 5.51
CA ILE A 87 2.38 -6.82 4.29
C ILE A 87 3.39 -7.95 4.40
N VAL A 88 2.98 -9.17 4.10
CA VAL A 88 3.86 -10.33 4.03
C VAL A 88 3.85 -10.82 2.59
N ILE A 89 5.01 -10.75 1.93
CA ILE A 89 5.21 -11.26 0.59
C ILE A 89 5.87 -12.62 0.72
N ARG A 90 5.17 -13.68 0.33
CA ARG A 90 5.73 -15.04 0.32
C ARG A 90 6.43 -15.30 -1.02
N ALA A 91 7.51 -16.09 -0.98
CA ALA A 91 8.16 -16.56 -2.18
C ALA A 91 7.17 -17.39 -3.02
N ARG A 92 7.26 -17.27 -4.35
CA ARG A 92 6.55 -18.18 -5.25
C ARG A 92 7.30 -19.52 -5.24
N CYS A 93 6.71 -20.56 -4.66
CA CYS A 93 7.22 -21.91 -4.87
C CYS A 93 6.99 -22.29 -6.35
N ALA A 94 8.05 -22.72 -7.02
CA ALA A 94 8.00 -23.26 -8.37
C ALA A 94 7.34 -24.64 -8.40
#